data_AF-A0A5E7LT40-F1
#
_entry.id   AF-A0A5E7LT40-F1
#
_cell.length_a   1.000
_cell.length_b   1.000
_cell.length_c   1.000
_cell.angle_alpha   90.00
_cell.angle_beta   90.00
_cell.angle_gamma   90.00
#
_symmetry.space_group_name_H-M   'P 1'
#
loop_
_entity.id
_entity.type
_entity.pdbx_description
1 polymer ?
#
loop_
_entity_poly.entity_id
_entity_poly.type
_entity_poly.pdbx_seq_one_letter_code
_entity_poly.pdbx_strand_id
1 'polypeptide(L)'
;MRFVGFDPQDPLGVVITATSLVPPPLVGHSRPFDTRTGELFPPEPPDDGFMNLMLRLHTDLFLGLPGYLFLGFMGLLLVASLVSGVVVYTPFMRKLDFATVRTGRSQRLKWLDLHNVLGIVTLAWVLVVGITGVINTLALPIQGMWQTGQLAEMTAPYKAAPPLERLGSLHKAMETARNAAPDMEPSFVAFPGTQFSSQHHYAVFMRGTTPLTARLLKPALVDASTGELTDMREMPLYVKTLLVSQPLHFGDYGGLPLKVIWALLDLISIVVLGSGLYLWWGRRKVPLEKRLAELKASGLATEGRA
;
A
#
# COMPACT_ATOMS: atom_id res chain seq x y z
N MET A 1 -2.25 27.88 -4.55
CA MET A 1 -1.39 26.77 -4.06
C MET A 1 -2.29 25.74 -3.40
N ARG A 2 -2.03 24.44 -3.55
CA ARG A 2 -2.87 23.37 -2.97
C ARG A 2 -2.17 22.68 -1.81
N PHE A 3 -0.92 22.26 -2.02
CA PHE A 3 -0.15 21.52 -1.02
C PHE A 3 1.29 22.02 -0.98
N VAL A 4 1.88 21.93 0.21
CA VAL A 4 3.33 21.99 0.41
C VAL A 4 3.73 20.75 1.19
N GLY A 5 4.61 19.92 0.63
CA GLY A 5 5.13 18.71 1.26
C GLY A 5 6.60 18.88 1.66
N PHE A 6 7.00 18.15 2.71
CA PHE A 6 8.36 18.15 3.23
C PHE A 6 8.91 16.73 3.29
N ASP A 7 10.08 16.53 2.68
CA ASP A 7 10.82 15.28 2.79
C ASP A 7 11.61 15.25 4.11
N PRO A 8 11.54 14.18 4.92
CA PRO A 8 12.34 14.07 6.15
C PRO A 8 13.83 13.86 5.89
N GLN A 9 14.19 13.31 4.73
CA GLN A 9 15.53 12.84 4.40
C GLN A 9 16.25 13.76 3.41
N ASP A 10 15.51 14.65 2.76
CA ASP A 10 16.03 15.59 1.75
C ASP A 10 15.68 17.04 2.14
N PRO A 11 16.61 18.02 2.03
CA PRO A 11 16.27 19.43 2.12
C PRO A 11 15.25 19.93 1.09
N LEU A 12 14.86 19.11 0.12
CA LEU A 12 13.83 19.45 -0.85
C LEU A 12 12.41 19.28 -0.29
N GLY A 13 11.61 20.32 -0.47
CA GLY A 13 10.16 20.28 -0.34
C GLY A 13 9.52 20.23 -1.72
N VAL A 14 8.20 19.97 -1.76
CA VAL A 14 7.42 20.02 -3.00
C VAL A 14 6.24 20.96 -2.83
N VAL A 15 6.06 21.85 -3.79
CA VAL A 15 4.87 22.70 -3.90
C VAL A 15 3.99 22.15 -5.00
N ILE A 16 2.71 21.91 -4.69
CA ILE A 16 1.71 21.48 -5.65
C ILE A 16 0.74 22.63 -5.89
N THR A 17 0.65 23.08 -7.15
CA THR A 17 -0.27 24.10 -7.62
C THR A 17 -1.22 23.53 -8.66
N ALA A 18 -2.37 24.17 -8.87
CA ALA A 18 -3.26 23.88 -9.97
C ALA A 18 -4.14 25.11 -10.24
N THR A 19 -4.85 25.10 -11.36
CA THR A 19 -5.79 26.15 -11.76
C THR A 19 -7.05 26.22 -10.88
N SER A 20 -7.33 25.17 -10.09
CA SER A 20 -8.39 25.16 -9.07
C SER A 20 -7.94 24.39 -7.81
N LEU A 21 -8.65 24.57 -6.69
CA LEU A 21 -8.35 23.88 -5.42
C LEU A 21 -8.72 22.39 -5.45
N VAL A 22 -9.67 22.02 -6.32
CA VAL A 22 -10.09 20.66 -6.63
C VAL A 22 -10.02 20.45 -8.15
N PRO A 23 -8.80 20.35 -8.72
CA PRO A 23 -8.60 20.15 -10.13
C PRO A 23 -8.87 18.68 -10.50
N PRO A 24 -9.11 18.38 -11.79
CA PRO A 24 -9.08 17.00 -12.26
C PRO A 24 -7.72 16.34 -11.93
N PRO A 25 -7.66 14.99 -11.75
CA PRO A 25 -6.50 14.28 -11.21
C PRO A 25 -5.14 14.52 -11.89
N LEU A 26 -5.12 15.04 -13.13
CA LEU A 26 -3.93 15.22 -13.97
C LEU A 26 -3.52 16.69 -14.17
N VAL A 27 -4.15 17.65 -13.48
CA VAL A 27 -3.96 19.10 -13.73
C VAL A 27 -3.14 19.79 -12.62
N GLY A 28 -2.50 19.00 -11.75
CA GLY A 28 -1.59 19.50 -10.73
C GLY A 28 -0.17 19.69 -11.27
N HIS A 29 0.46 20.82 -10.98
CA HIS A 29 1.87 21.07 -11.23
C HIS A 29 2.64 20.96 -9.92
N SER A 30 3.52 19.97 -9.81
CA SER A 30 4.50 19.85 -8.74
C SER A 30 5.80 20.57 -9.13
N ARG A 31 6.40 21.29 -8.18
CA ARG A 31 7.76 21.81 -8.30
C ARG A 31 8.53 21.55 -7.01
N PRO A 32 9.72 20.93 -7.08
CA PRO A 32 10.60 20.84 -5.94
C PRO A 32 11.17 22.22 -5.59
N PHE A 33 11.50 22.43 -4.33
CA PHE A 33 12.16 23.64 -3.87
C PHE A 33 13.08 23.35 -2.69
N ASP A 34 14.16 24.10 -2.53
CA ASP A 34 15.02 24.01 -1.35
C ASP A 34 14.32 24.64 -0.14
N THR A 35 14.11 23.88 0.93
CA THR A 35 13.39 24.34 2.13
C THR A 35 14.13 25.42 2.92
N ARG A 36 15.43 25.60 2.70
CA ARG A 36 16.30 26.57 3.38
C ARG A 36 16.40 27.88 2.60
N THR A 37 16.46 27.82 1.27
CA THR A 37 16.65 29.00 0.40
C THR A 37 15.37 29.45 -0.31
N GLY A 38 14.41 28.55 -0.50
CA GLY A 38 13.21 28.79 -1.31
C GLY A 38 13.46 28.70 -2.83
N GLU A 39 14.66 28.31 -3.26
CA GLU A 39 14.99 28.14 -4.68
C GLU A 39 14.14 27.04 -5.30
N LEU A 40 13.49 27.35 -6.44
CA LEU A 40 12.66 26.40 -7.18
C LEU A 40 13.52 25.59 -8.14
N PHE A 41 13.37 24.28 -8.11
CA PHE A 41 13.96 23.38 -9.10
C PHE A 41 13.01 23.16 -10.28
N PRO A 42 13.53 22.72 -11.44
CA PRO A 42 12.70 22.30 -12.56
C PRO A 42 11.67 21.26 -12.12
N PRO A 43 10.44 21.30 -12.67
CA PRO A 43 9.46 20.26 -12.41
C PRO A 43 10.02 18.90 -12.83
N GLU A 44 9.72 17.86 -12.05
CA GLU A 44 10.03 16.50 -12.46
C GLU A 44 9.30 16.18 -13.76
N PRO A 45 9.91 15.41 -14.68
CA PRO A 45 9.24 14.95 -15.88
C PRO A 45 7.94 14.22 -15.52
N PRO A 46 6.87 14.34 -16.34
CA PRO A 46 5.69 13.50 -16.17
C PRO A 46 6.09 12.02 -16.08
N ASP A 47 5.58 11.33 -15.07
CA ASP A 47 5.84 9.91 -14.86
C ASP A 47 5.03 9.07 -15.85
N ASP A 48 5.33 9.18 -17.14
CA ASP A 48 4.66 8.44 -18.22
C ASP A 48 5.50 7.23 -18.68
N GLY A 49 6.52 6.88 -17.92
CA GLY A 49 7.47 5.81 -18.24
C GLY A 49 6.91 4.40 -18.00
N PHE A 50 7.75 3.40 -18.29
CA PHE A 50 7.45 1.99 -18.04
C PHE A 50 7.04 1.71 -16.58
N MET A 51 7.63 2.41 -15.62
CA MET A 51 7.31 2.24 -14.20
C MET A 51 5.87 2.66 -13.87
N ASN A 52 5.39 3.79 -14.40
CA ASN A 52 3.99 4.17 -14.24
C ASN A 52 3.03 3.20 -14.95
N LEU A 53 3.38 2.70 -16.14
CA LEU A 53 2.60 1.65 -16.80
C LEU A 53 2.44 0.42 -15.89
N MET A 54 3.54 -0.08 -15.32
CA MET A 54 3.51 -1.20 -14.39
C MET A 54 2.72 -0.88 -13.11
N LEU A 55 2.89 0.32 -12.55
CA LEU A 55 2.18 0.78 -11.37
C LEU A 55 0.67 0.82 -11.61
N ARG A 56 0.22 1.38 -12.73
CA ARG A 56 -1.20 1.44 -13.10
C ARG A 56 -1.78 0.06 -13.29
N LEU A 57 -1.10 -0.83 -14.02
CA LEU A 57 -1.53 -2.22 -14.13
C LEU A 57 -1.61 -2.93 -12.77
N HIS A 58 -0.68 -2.63 -11.86
CA HIS A 58 -0.64 -3.25 -10.54
C HIS A 58 -1.69 -2.69 -9.57
N THR A 59 -2.09 -1.44 -9.71
CA THR A 59 -2.94 -0.74 -8.72
C THR A 59 -4.40 -0.63 -9.13
N ASP A 60 -4.66 -0.28 -10.39
CA ASP A 60 -6.00 0.05 -10.86
C ASP A 60 -6.37 -0.50 -12.24
N LEU A 61 -5.45 -1.17 -12.95
CA LEU A 61 -5.64 -1.66 -14.32
C LEU A 61 -6.13 -0.58 -15.30
N PHE A 62 -5.83 0.70 -15.02
CA PHE A 62 -6.38 1.88 -15.71
C PHE A 62 -7.90 2.03 -15.61
N LEU A 63 -8.55 1.35 -14.67
CA LEU A 63 -10.00 1.40 -14.44
C LEU A 63 -10.38 2.28 -13.24
N GLY A 64 -9.40 2.86 -12.52
CA GLY A 64 -9.65 3.64 -11.30
C GLY A 64 -10.26 2.76 -10.19
N LEU A 65 -11.28 3.28 -9.48
CA LEU A 65 -11.88 2.59 -8.34
C LEU A 65 -12.36 1.16 -8.64
N PRO A 66 -13.09 0.87 -9.74
CA PRO A 66 -13.40 -0.51 -10.14
C PRO A 66 -12.19 -1.44 -10.21
N GLY A 67 -11.06 -0.95 -10.73
CA GLY A 67 -9.83 -1.73 -10.83
C GLY A 67 -9.18 -1.99 -9.48
N TYR A 68 -9.12 -0.98 -8.60
CA TYR A 68 -8.70 -1.16 -7.21
C TYR A 68 -9.52 -2.27 -6.53
N LEU A 69 -10.85 -2.18 -6.58
CA LEU A 69 -11.73 -3.16 -5.92
C LEU A 69 -11.61 -4.56 -6.53
N PHE A 70 -11.45 -4.66 -7.85
CA PHE A 70 -11.22 -5.93 -8.52
C PHE A 70 -9.90 -6.58 -8.06
N LEU A 71 -8.80 -5.81 -8.04
CA LEU A 71 -7.51 -6.31 -7.56
C LEU A 71 -7.54 -6.63 -6.07
N GLY A 72 -8.29 -5.89 -5.27
CA GLY A 72 -8.54 -6.21 -3.86
C GLY A 72 -9.23 -7.56 -3.69
N PHE A 73 -10.26 -7.83 -4.49
CA PHE A 73 -10.92 -9.14 -4.53
C PHE A 73 -9.96 -10.26 -4.97
N MET A 74 -9.16 -10.03 -6.02
CA MET A 74 -8.15 -11.00 -6.45
C MET A 74 -7.08 -11.24 -5.37
N GLY A 75 -6.69 -10.20 -4.62
CA GLY A 75 -5.80 -10.30 -3.46
C GLY A 75 -6.40 -11.14 -2.33
N LEU A 76 -7.71 -11.04 -2.07
CA LEU A 76 -8.40 -11.93 -1.12
C LEU A 76 -8.35 -13.40 -1.57
N LEU A 77 -8.53 -13.65 -2.87
CA LEU A 77 -8.39 -15.00 -3.43
C LEU A 77 -6.95 -15.53 -3.33
N LEU A 78 -5.95 -14.66 -3.53
CA LEU A 78 -4.54 -15.01 -3.30
C LEU A 78 -4.31 -15.40 -1.84
N VAL A 79 -4.79 -14.60 -0.88
CA VAL A 79 -4.67 -14.91 0.56
C VAL A 79 -5.35 -16.23 0.90
N ALA A 80 -6.57 -16.46 0.40
CA ALA A 80 -7.29 -17.73 0.58
C ALA A 80 -6.50 -18.91 -0.03
N SER A 81 -5.90 -18.71 -1.21
CA SER A 81 -5.04 -19.70 -1.86
C SER A 81 -3.81 -20.03 -1.00
N LEU A 82 -3.12 -19.02 -0.44
CA LEU A 82 -1.96 -19.23 0.44
C LEU A 82 -2.35 -20.03 1.68
N VAL A 83 -3.44 -19.66 2.36
CA VAL A 83 -3.96 -20.39 3.52
C VAL A 83 -4.29 -21.84 3.14
N SER A 84 -4.94 -22.05 1.99
CA SER A 84 -5.23 -23.40 1.50
C SER A 84 -3.95 -24.20 1.20
N GLY A 85 -2.91 -23.53 0.69
CA GLY A 85 -1.60 -24.10 0.43
C GLY A 85 -0.95 -24.64 1.70
N VAL A 86 -1.02 -23.90 2.81
CA VAL A 86 -0.52 -24.35 4.12
C VAL A 86 -1.24 -25.62 4.58
N VAL A 87 -2.57 -25.63 4.48
CA VAL A 87 -3.39 -26.79 4.89
C VAL A 87 -3.01 -28.05 4.11
N VAL A 88 -2.72 -27.91 2.83
CA VAL A 88 -2.34 -29.04 1.96
C VAL A 88 -0.85 -29.39 2.06
N TYR A 89 0.00 -28.44 2.43
CA TYR A 89 1.46 -28.63 2.56
C TYR A 89 1.80 -29.69 3.61
N THR A 90 1.23 -29.57 4.82
CA THR A 90 1.58 -30.43 5.97
C THR A 90 1.43 -31.95 5.69
N PRO A 91 0.29 -32.47 5.20
CA PRO A 91 0.15 -33.90 4.94
C PRO A 91 1.05 -34.42 3.81
N PHE A 92 1.42 -33.56 2.85
CA PHE A 92 2.20 -33.93 1.67
C PHE A 92 3.72 -33.91 1.94
N MET A 93 4.18 -32.94 2.73
CA MET A 93 5.61 -32.74 3.02
C MET A 93 6.08 -33.42 4.31
N ARG A 94 5.19 -33.89 5.20
CA ARG A 94 5.60 -34.59 6.44
C ARG A 94 6.49 -35.83 6.24
N LYS A 95 6.54 -36.39 5.02
CA LYS A 95 7.31 -37.60 4.67
C LYS A 95 8.65 -37.28 4.01
N LEU A 96 8.99 -36.01 3.84
CA LEU A 96 10.19 -35.54 3.16
C LEU A 96 10.94 -34.60 4.11
N ASP A 97 12.26 -34.64 4.08
CA ASP A 97 13.05 -33.64 4.77
C ASP A 97 12.83 -32.28 4.11
N PHE A 98 12.91 -31.22 4.92
CA PHE A 98 12.75 -29.85 4.43
C PHE A 98 13.70 -29.57 3.25
N ALA A 99 13.21 -28.85 2.25
CA ALA A 99 13.94 -28.52 1.01
C ALA A 99 14.33 -29.70 0.10
N THR A 100 13.80 -30.90 0.31
CA THR A 100 14.03 -32.03 -0.61
C THR A 100 13.41 -31.76 -1.99
N VAL A 101 14.25 -31.73 -3.04
CA VAL A 101 13.80 -31.64 -4.44
C VAL A 101 14.16 -32.92 -5.19
N ARG A 102 13.15 -33.69 -5.60
CA ARG A 102 13.37 -34.97 -6.29
C ARG A 102 13.63 -34.74 -7.77
N THR A 103 14.87 -34.96 -8.21
CA THR A 103 15.31 -34.72 -9.60
C THR A 103 15.24 -35.96 -10.50
N GLY A 104 15.30 -37.18 -9.93
CA GLY A 104 15.44 -38.43 -10.69
C GLY A 104 14.15 -39.09 -11.22
N ARG A 105 12.98 -38.43 -11.15
CA ARG A 105 11.69 -39.03 -11.58
C ARG A 105 11.08 -38.33 -12.78
N SER A 106 10.38 -37.21 -12.57
CA SER A 106 9.69 -36.47 -13.63
C SER A 106 9.86 -34.97 -13.43
N GLN A 107 9.93 -34.23 -14.53
CA GLN A 107 10.04 -32.75 -14.50
C GLN A 107 8.88 -32.12 -13.70
N ARG A 108 7.67 -32.68 -13.83
CA ARG A 108 6.51 -32.23 -13.05
C ARG A 108 6.72 -32.39 -11.54
N LEU A 109 7.24 -33.53 -11.10
CA LEU A 109 7.50 -33.76 -9.68
C LEU A 109 8.56 -32.80 -9.15
N LYS A 110 9.62 -32.56 -9.94
CA LYS A 110 10.64 -31.56 -9.61
C LYS A 110 10.03 -30.16 -9.44
N TRP A 111 9.18 -29.72 -10.36
CA TRP A 111 8.50 -28.43 -10.27
C TRP A 111 7.50 -28.36 -9.11
N LEU A 112 6.84 -29.46 -8.78
CA LEU A 112 5.96 -29.53 -7.60
C LEU A 112 6.77 -29.39 -6.31
N ASP A 113 7.90 -30.10 -6.19
CA ASP A 113 8.77 -29.99 -5.03
C ASP A 113 9.34 -28.57 -4.91
N LEU A 114 9.80 -27.98 -6.03
CA LEU A 114 10.29 -26.60 -6.05
C LEU A 114 9.21 -25.58 -5.69
N HIS A 115 7.98 -25.74 -6.22
CA HIS A 115 6.84 -24.88 -5.86
C HIS A 115 6.54 -24.93 -4.35
N ASN A 116 6.56 -26.12 -3.77
CA ASN A 116 6.32 -26.29 -2.33
C ASN A 116 7.44 -25.68 -1.48
N VAL A 117 8.70 -25.87 -1.84
CA VAL A 117 9.86 -25.33 -1.10
C VAL A 117 9.93 -23.81 -1.21
N LEU A 118 9.84 -23.25 -2.42
CA LEU A 118 9.85 -21.80 -2.61
C LEU A 118 8.61 -21.16 -1.97
N GLY A 119 7.45 -21.78 -2.13
CA GLY A 119 6.19 -21.30 -1.57
C GLY A 119 6.20 -21.25 -0.04
N ILE A 120 6.71 -22.28 0.64
CA ILE A 120 6.77 -22.26 2.12
C ILE A 120 7.82 -21.26 2.63
N VAL A 121 8.95 -21.10 1.92
CA VAL A 121 10.01 -20.15 2.28
C VAL A 121 9.50 -18.71 2.17
N THR A 122 8.71 -18.39 1.14
CA THR A 122 8.19 -17.03 0.96
C THR A 122 6.82 -16.80 1.59
N LEU A 123 6.15 -17.86 2.10
CA LEU A 123 4.76 -17.82 2.57
C LEU A 123 4.45 -16.63 3.47
N ALA A 124 5.22 -16.46 4.55
CA ALA A 124 4.96 -15.41 5.54
C ALA A 124 5.03 -14.02 4.90
N TRP A 125 6.01 -13.81 4.02
CA TRP A 125 6.18 -12.55 3.32
C TRP A 125 5.08 -12.30 2.28
N VAL A 126 4.75 -13.29 1.41
CA VAL A 126 3.66 -13.14 0.42
C VAL A 126 2.32 -12.93 1.13
N LEU A 127 2.10 -13.57 2.29
CA LEU A 127 0.89 -13.37 3.06
C LEU A 127 0.79 -11.94 3.60
N VAL A 128 1.88 -11.40 4.16
CA VAL A 128 1.91 -10.00 4.63
C VAL A 128 1.67 -9.04 3.47
N VAL A 129 2.45 -9.16 2.38
CA VAL A 129 2.32 -8.31 1.19
C VAL A 129 0.94 -8.44 0.54
N GLY A 130 0.38 -9.65 0.49
CA GLY A 130 -0.96 -9.90 -0.05
C GLY A 130 -2.06 -9.25 0.79
N ILE A 131 -2.03 -9.41 2.11
CA ILE A 131 -3.00 -8.78 3.02
C ILE A 131 -2.89 -7.25 2.97
N THR A 132 -1.67 -6.72 3.02
CA THR A 132 -1.45 -5.27 2.97
C THR A 132 -1.82 -4.72 1.60
N GLY A 133 -1.62 -5.47 0.51
CA GLY A 133 -2.06 -5.09 -0.83
C GLY A 133 -3.59 -4.96 -0.90
N VAL A 134 -4.34 -5.92 -0.34
CA VAL A 134 -5.80 -5.83 -0.22
C VAL A 134 -6.21 -4.56 0.54
N ILE A 135 -5.57 -4.27 1.68
CA ILE A 135 -5.86 -3.05 2.45
C ILE A 135 -5.58 -1.79 1.61
N ASN A 136 -4.47 -1.76 0.86
CA ASN A 136 -4.11 -0.63 0.01
C ASN A 136 -5.15 -0.38 -1.11
N THR A 137 -5.81 -1.42 -1.63
CA THR A 137 -6.89 -1.23 -2.60
C THR A 137 -8.11 -0.47 -2.05
N LEU A 138 -8.24 -0.38 -0.72
CA LEU A 138 -9.29 0.37 -0.05
C LEU A 138 -8.89 1.82 0.29
N ALA A 139 -7.73 2.29 -0.17
CA ALA A 139 -7.21 3.63 0.16
C ALA A 139 -8.21 4.76 -0.18
N LEU A 140 -8.80 4.73 -1.38
CA LEU A 140 -9.78 5.74 -1.81
C LEU A 140 -11.06 5.71 -0.95
N PRO A 141 -11.74 4.56 -0.74
CA PRO A 141 -12.86 4.46 0.20
C PRO A 141 -12.51 4.93 1.63
N ILE A 142 -11.37 4.50 2.16
CA ILE A 142 -10.90 4.86 3.51
C ILE A 142 -10.71 6.37 3.63
N GLN A 143 -10.08 6.99 2.64
CA GLN A 143 -9.92 8.43 2.58
C GLN A 143 -11.28 9.14 2.53
N GLY A 144 -12.20 8.70 1.66
CA GLY A 144 -13.54 9.28 1.54
C GLY A 144 -14.35 9.19 2.85
N MET A 145 -14.25 8.07 3.55
CA MET A 145 -14.87 7.87 4.86
C MET A 145 -14.27 8.81 5.93
N TRP A 146 -12.95 9.02 5.92
CA TRP A 146 -12.32 10.01 6.79
C TRP A 146 -12.72 11.45 6.46
N GLN A 147 -12.79 11.80 5.18
CA GLN A 147 -13.19 13.14 4.72
C GLN A 147 -14.63 13.49 5.12
N THR A 148 -15.55 12.54 4.97
CA THR A 148 -16.98 12.73 5.28
C THR A 148 -17.33 12.53 6.75
N GLY A 149 -16.46 11.88 7.52
CA GLY A 149 -16.57 11.71 8.97
C GLY A 149 -15.72 12.74 9.73
N GLN A 150 -14.58 12.29 10.27
CA GLN A 150 -13.75 13.07 11.18
C GLN A 150 -13.38 14.46 10.63
N LEU A 151 -12.96 14.57 9.35
CA LEU A 151 -12.61 15.89 8.79
C LEU A 151 -13.85 16.81 8.69
N ALA A 152 -15.01 16.27 8.33
CA ALA A 152 -16.25 17.03 8.27
C ALA A 152 -16.67 17.53 9.66
N GLU A 153 -16.47 16.73 10.72
CA GLU A 153 -16.69 17.16 12.10
C GLU A 153 -15.73 18.29 12.52
N MET A 154 -14.42 18.12 12.25
CA MET A 154 -13.40 19.12 12.60
C MET A 154 -13.64 20.46 11.89
N THR A 155 -14.23 20.43 10.69
CA THR A 155 -14.48 21.62 9.87
C THR A 155 -15.91 22.16 9.97
N ALA A 156 -16.80 21.47 10.69
CA ALA A 156 -18.22 21.82 10.80
C ALA A 156 -18.47 23.28 11.20
N PRO A 157 -17.73 23.88 12.16
CA PRO A 157 -17.94 25.28 12.55
C PRO A 157 -17.70 26.30 11.42
N TYR A 158 -16.93 25.92 10.40
CA TYR A 158 -16.52 26.79 9.29
C TYR A 158 -17.24 26.46 7.97
N LYS A 159 -18.18 25.51 7.98
CA LYS A 159 -18.86 25.02 6.77
C LYS A 159 -19.61 26.13 6.01
N ALA A 160 -20.17 27.10 6.72
CA ALA A 160 -20.93 28.21 6.15
C ALA A 160 -20.09 29.49 5.96
N ALA A 161 -18.82 29.49 6.38
CA ALA A 161 -17.98 30.68 6.29
C ALA A 161 -17.52 30.90 4.84
N PRO A 162 -17.56 32.15 4.32
CA PRO A 162 -17.13 32.45 2.96
C PRO A 162 -15.62 32.23 2.80
N PRO A 163 -15.10 31.84 1.63
CA PRO A 163 -13.66 31.66 1.44
C PRO A 163 -12.84 32.89 1.84
N LEU A 164 -11.66 32.67 2.42
CA LEU A 164 -10.75 33.75 2.79
C LEU A 164 -10.21 34.46 1.54
N GLU A 165 -10.31 35.79 1.51
CA GLU A 165 -9.73 36.62 0.44
C GLU A 165 -8.21 36.78 0.59
N ARG A 166 -7.73 36.79 1.84
CA ARG A 166 -6.30 36.90 2.17
C ARG A 166 -5.91 35.86 3.19
N LEU A 167 -4.88 35.10 2.85
CA LEU A 167 -4.27 34.14 3.76
C LEU A 167 -3.21 34.83 4.64
N GLY A 168 -3.13 34.40 5.89
CA GLY A 168 -2.10 34.74 6.84
C GLY A 168 -0.82 33.92 6.63
N SER A 169 0.06 33.94 7.63
CA SER A 169 1.39 33.31 7.54
C SER A 169 1.30 31.78 7.68
N LEU A 170 1.71 31.07 6.62
CA LEU A 170 1.92 29.61 6.66
C LEU A 170 2.96 29.23 7.72
N HIS A 171 4.02 30.02 7.88
CA HIS A 171 5.07 29.76 8.87
C HIS A 171 4.50 29.76 10.29
N LYS A 172 3.69 30.79 10.63
CA LYS A 172 2.99 30.86 11.92
C LYS A 172 2.10 29.63 12.12
N ALA A 173 1.37 29.19 11.09
CA ALA A 173 0.53 28.01 11.20
C ALA A 173 1.31 26.73 11.47
N MET A 174 2.48 26.57 10.83
CA MET A 174 3.37 25.43 11.09
C MET A 174 3.98 25.49 12.50
N GLU A 175 4.37 26.67 12.99
CA GLU A 175 4.83 26.84 14.38
C GLU A 175 3.74 26.49 15.39
N THR A 176 2.51 26.98 15.18
CA THR A 176 1.35 26.62 16.01
C THR A 176 1.15 25.11 16.07
N ALA A 177 1.22 24.41 14.93
CA ALA A 177 1.08 22.96 14.88
C ALA A 177 2.25 22.22 15.57
N ARG A 178 3.49 22.70 15.41
CA ARG A 178 4.68 22.14 16.10
C ARG A 178 4.58 22.31 17.61
N ASN A 179 4.13 23.47 18.07
CA ASN A 179 3.95 23.74 19.51
C ASN A 179 2.85 22.84 20.12
N ALA A 180 1.82 22.50 19.35
CA ALA A 180 0.74 21.61 19.79
C ALA A 180 1.13 20.12 19.80
N ALA A 181 2.12 19.72 18.99
CA ALA A 181 2.65 18.35 18.94
C ALA A 181 4.19 18.36 18.84
N PRO A 182 4.90 18.62 19.94
CA PRO A 182 6.35 18.82 19.94
C PRO A 182 7.15 17.58 19.54
N ASP A 183 6.59 16.38 19.72
CA ASP A 183 7.22 15.10 19.35
C ASP A 183 7.00 14.70 17.88
N MET A 184 6.35 15.58 17.11
CA MET A 184 5.98 15.36 15.71
C MET A 184 6.54 16.47 14.82
N GLU A 185 6.63 16.19 13.53
CA GLU A 185 7.04 17.15 12.52
C GLU A 185 6.00 17.31 11.41
N PRO A 186 5.86 18.49 10.79
CA PRO A 186 5.01 18.68 9.62
C PRO A 186 5.47 17.80 8.46
N SER A 187 4.58 16.95 7.95
CA SER A 187 4.80 16.15 6.75
C SER A 187 4.35 16.89 5.51
N PHE A 188 3.13 17.43 5.52
CA PHE A 188 2.62 18.29 4.45
C PHE A 188 1.53 19.22 4.99
N VAL A 189 1.28 20.30 4.26
CA VAL A 189 0.21 21.25 4.54
C VAL A 189 -0.76 21.27 3.37
N ALA A 190 -2.04 21.07 3.65
CA ALA A 190 -3.12 21.29 2.71
C ALA A 190 -3.70 22.69 2.91
N PHE A 191 -3.75 23.46 1.83
CA PHE A 191 -4.23 24.83 1.85
C PHE A 191 -5.76 24.89 1.99
N PRO A 192 -6.31 26.05 2.40
CA PRO A 192 -7.75 26.25 2.43
C PRO A 192 -8.43 25.90 1.10
N GLY A 193 -9.58 25.23 1.21
CA GLY A 193 -10.46 24.82 0.11
C GLY A 193 -10.03 23.58 -0.66
N THR A 194 -8.98 22.89 -0.22
CA THR A 194 -8.62 21.55 -0.73
C THR A 194 -9.49 20.45 -0.10
N GLN A 195 -9.47 19.25 -0.68
CA GLN A 195 -10.21 18.08 -0.16
C GLN A 195 -9.72 17.55 1.21
N PHE A 196 -8.70 18.16 1.80
CA PHE A 196 -8.12 17.80 3.09
C PHE A 196 -8.29 18.91 4.14
N SER A 197 -9.02 19.98 3.81
CA SER A 197 -9.23 21.14 4.68
C SER A 197 -10.59 21.80 4.41
N SER A 198 -10.96 22.77 5.24
CA SER A 198 -12.06 23.71 4.97
C SER A 198 -11.58 24.89 4.12
N GLN A 199 -12.47 25.83 3.80
CA GLN A 199 -12.13 27.12 3.16
C GLN A 199 -11.35 28.09 4.05
N HIS A 200 -11.11 27.75 5.32
CA HIS A 200 -10.49 28.65 6.32
C HIS A 200 -9.21 28.13 6.94
N HIS A 201 -8.84 26.86 6.74
CA HIS A 201 -7.75 26.24 7.51
C HIS A 201 -6.55 25.89 6.65
N TYR A 202 -5.36 26.15 7.19
CA TYR A 202 -4.19 25.32 6.88
C TYR A 202 -4.34 24.00 7.65
N ALA A 203 -4.55 22.91 6.93
CA ALA A 203 -4.49 21.58 7.53
C ALA A 203 -3.04 21.09 7.51
N VAL A 204 -2.35 21.22 8.63
CA VAL A 204 -0.96 20.79 8.82
C VAL A 204 -0.98 19.33 9.26
N PHE A 205 -0.57 18.42 8.38
CA PHE A 205 -0.47 17.00 8.71
C PHE A 205 0.86 16.74 9.38
N MET A 206 0.81 16.51 10.69
CA MET A 206 1.97 16.14 11.49
C MET A 206 2.24 14.64 11.34
N ARG A 207 3.52 14.22 11.35
CA ARG A 207 3.94 12.82 11.43
C ARG A 207 4.86 12.59 12.61
N GLY A 208 4.91 11.37 13.12
CA GLY A 208 5.84 11.04 14.21
C GLY A 208 7.30 10.99 13.74
N THR A 209 8.23 11.12 14.67
CA THR A 209 9.68 11.21 14.41
C THR A 209 10.42 9.88 14.58
N THR A 210 9.75 8.84 15.06
CA THR A 210 10.32 7.49 15.21
C THR A 210 10.03 6.60 13.99
N PRO A 211 10.83 5.55 13.71
CA PRO A 211 10.56 4.62 12.62
C PRO A 211 9.15 4.01 12.65
N LEU A 212 8.60 3.77 13.86
CA LEU A 212 7.26 3.19 14.02
C LEU A 212 6.14 4.19 13.72
N THR A 213 6.36 5.47 14.00
CA THR A 213 5.35 6.53 13.92
C THR A 213 5.47 7.41 12.68
N ALA A 214 6.55 7.25 11.90
CA ALA A 214 6.86 8.10 10.74
C ALA A 214 5.78 8.09 9.64
N ARG A 215 4.95 7.05 9.60
CA ARG A 215 3.82 6.93 8.65
C ARG A 215 2.48 7.35 9.24
N LEU A 216 2.40 7.56 10.55
CA LEU A 216 1.16 7.94 11.21
C LEU A 216 0.97 9.45 11.15
N LEU A 217 -0.17 9.88 10.61
CA LEU A 217 -0.50 11.29 10.46
C LEU A 217 -1.42 11.78 11.58
N LYS A 218 -1.31 13.06 11.90
CA LYS A 218 -2.16 13.79 12.84
C LYS A 218 -2.48 15.18 12.28
N PRO A 219 -3.66 15.41 11.68
CA PRO A 219 -4.02 16.70 11.13
C PRO A 219 -4.24 17.72 12.26
N ALA A 220 -3.56 18.86 12.16
CA ALA A 220 -3.83 20.07 12.91
C ALA A 220 -4.49 21.10 11.98
N LEU A 221 -5.73 21.49 12.28
CA LEU A 221 -6.41 22.57 11.59
C LEU A 221 -6.04 23.89 12.26
N VAL A 222 -5.37 24.75 11.50
CA VAL A 222 -4.95 26.07 11.96
C VAL A 222 -5.67 27.12 11.11
N ASP A 223 -6.36 28.05 11.77
CA ASP A 223 -7.07 29.13 11.08
C ASP A 223 -6.07 29.92 10.24
N ALA A 224 -6.32 29.98 8.93
CA ALA A 224 -5.39 30.55 7.98
C ALA A 224 -5.32 32.09 8.07
N SER A 225 -6.24 32.75 8.78
CA SER A 225 -6.22 34.20 8.99
C SER A 225 -5.52 34.58 10.30
N THR A 226 -5.83 33.90 11.41
CA THR A 226 -5.30 34.23 12.74
C THR A 226 -4.02 33.46 13.09
N GLY A 227 -3.83 32.26 12.52
CA GLY A 227 -2.78 31.32 12.89
C GLY A 227 -3.06 30.55 14.18
N GLU A 228 -4.30 30.55 14.66
CA GLU A 228 -4.72 29.83 15.87
C GLU A 228 -5.11 28.38 15.57
N LEU A 229 -4.76 27.46 16.47
CA LEU A 229 -5.17 26.06 16.36
C LEU A 229 -6.66 25.94 16.69
N THR A 230 -7.43 25.35 15.79
CA THR A 230 -8.88 25.17 15.97
C THR A 230 -9.24 23.73 16.34
N ASP A 231 -8.57 22.74 15.74
CA ASP A 231 -8.76 21.32 16.06
C ASP A 231 -7.49 20.52 15.72
N MET A 232 -7.23 19.44 16.46
CA MET A 232 -6.15 18.49 16.20
C MET A 232 -6.52 17.10 16.71
N ARG A 233 -6.52 16.10 15.83
CA ARG A 233 -6.98 14.75 16.19
C ARG A 233 -6.08 13.65 15.65
N GLU A 234 -5.99 12.58 16.40
CA GLU A 234 -5.41 11.32 15.93
C GLU A 234 -6.23 10.77 14.76
N MET A 235 -5.54 10.19 13.78
CA MET A 235 -6.21 9.48 12.70
C MET A 235 -7.01 8.28 13.26
N PRO A 236 -8.23 8.03 12.76
CA PRO A 236 -9.01 6.86 13.13
C PRO A 236 -8.26 5.55 12.85
N LEU A 237 -8.60 4.49 13.59
CA LEU A 237 -7.91 3.20 13.48
C LEU A 237 -7.86 2.67 12.04
N TYR A 238 -8.95 2.78 11.28
CA TYR A 238 -9.02 2.31 9.90
C TYR A 238 -8.04 3.07 8.96
N VAL A 239 -7.80 4.36 9.21
CA VAL A 239 -6.78 5.14 8.48
C VAL A 239 -5.38 4.73 8.94
N LYS A 240 -5.17 4.56 10.25
CA LYS A 240 -3.89 4.08 10.80
C LYS A 240 -3.52 2.70 10.23
N THR A 241 -4.47 1.78 10.11
CA THR A 241 -4.28 0.47 9.49
C THR A 241 -3.81 0.59 8.04
N LEU A 242 -4.43 1.48 7.24
CA LEU A 242 -3.98 1.77 5.88
C LEU A 242 -2.53 2.28 5.88
N LEU A 243 -2.22 3.30 6.69
CA LEU A 243 -0.90 3.93 6.75
C LEU A 243 0.20 2.96 7.21
N VAL A 244 -0.10 2.04 8.12
CA VAL A 244 0.85 0.99 8.57
C VAL A 244 0.98 -0.14 7.55
N SER A 245 -0.07 -0.43 6.77
CA SER A 245 -0.01 -1.46 5.73
C SER A 245 0.93 -1.08 4.57
N GLN A 246 1.01 0.21 4.23
CA GLN A 246 1.83 0.75 3.15
C GLN A 246 3.32 0.35 3.24
N PRO A 247 4.05 0.66 4.33
CA PRO A 247 5.46 0.30 4.43
C PRO A 247 5.69 -1.21 4.38
N LEU A 248 4.77 -2.00 4.94
CA LEU A 248 4.84 -3.47 4.91
C LEU A 248 4.63 -4.04 3.50
N HIS A 249 3.84 -3.36 2.67
CA HIS A 249 3.64 -3.73 1.27
C HIS A 249 4.86 -3.32 0.42
N PHE A 250 5.30 -2.06 0.54
CA PHE A 250 6.33 -1.47 -0.32
C PHE A 250 7.77 -1.82 0.07
N GLY A 251 8.02 -2.20 1.33
CA GLY A 251 9.38 -2.48 1.82
C GLY A 251 10.27 -1.24 1.91
N ASP A 252 9.69 -0.06 2.18
CA ASP A 252 10.35 1.24 2.09
C ASP A 252 10.82 1.82 3.45
N TYR A 253 11.03 0.96 4.44
CA TYR A 253 11.42 1.33 5.82
C TYR A 253 12.81 0.85 6.25
N GLY A 254 13.48 0.03 5.43
CA GLY A 254 14.80 -0.56 5.74
C GLY A 254 15.91 -0.18 4.75
N GLY A 255 15.70 0.87 3.96
CA GLY A 255 16.69 1.37 2.99
C GLY A 255 17.00 0.38 1.87
N LEU A 256 18.19 0.52 1.27
CA LEU A 256 18.61 -0.30 0.12
C LEU A 256 18.68 -1.81 0.41
N PRO A 257 19.21 -2.29 1.57
CA PRO A 257 19.26 -3.73 1.84
C PRO A 257 17.87 -4.38 1.83
N LEU A 258 16.87 -3.71 2.42
CA LEU A 258 15.50 -4.20 2.43
C LEU A 258 14.90 -4.27 1.02
N LYS A 259 15.17 -3.26 0.18
CA LYS A 259 14.73 -3.23 -1.23
C LYS A 259 15.31 -4.39 -2.03
N VAL A 260 16.57 -4.75 -1.80
CA VAL A 260 17.21 -5.93 -2.45
C VAL A 260 16.52 -7.22 -1.99
N ILE A 261 16.25 -7.37 -0.70
CA ILE A 261 15.52 -8.53 -0.16
C ILE A 261 14.12 -8.63 -0.77
N TRP A 262 13.38 -7.51 -0.83
CA TRP A 262 12.05 -7.45 -1.46
C TRP A 262 12.12 -7.89 -2.92
N ALA A 263 13.05 -7.35 -3.70
CA ALA A 263 13.22 -7.71 -5.11
C ALA A 263 13.51 -9.20 -5.31
N LEU A 264 14.33 -9.81 -4.45
CA LEU A 264 14.60 -11.25 -4.50
C LEU A 264 13.36 -12.08 -4.16
N LEU A 265 12.60 -11.68 -3.14
CA LEU A 265 11.35 -12.35 -2.75
C LEU A 265 10.26 -12.21 -3.81
N ASP A 266 10.19 -11.07 -4.49
CA ASP A 266 9.35 -10.84 -5.67
C ASP A 266 9.71 -11.81 -6.80
N LEU A 267 11.00 -11.91 -7.15
CA LEU A 267 11.47 -12.84 -8.19
C LEU A 267 11.12 -14.30 -7.86
N ILE A 268 11.32 -14.72 -6.61
CA ILE A 268 10.93 -16.07 -6.16
C ILE A 268 9.41 -16.24 -6.29
N SER A 269 8.64 -15.24 -5.90
CA SER A 269 7.17 -15.28 -5.96
C SER A 269 6.65 -15.37 -7.40
N ILE A 270 7.29 -14.67 -8.34
CA ILE A 270 7.01 -14.82 -9.79
C ILE A 270 7.22 -16.28 -10.23
N VAL A 271 8.32 -16.92 -9.78
CA VAL A 271 8.57 -18.35 -10.06
C VAL A 271 7.52 -19.25 -9.42
N VAL A 272 7.09 -18.96 -8.18
CA VAL A 272 6.03 -19.72 -7.49
C VAL A 272 4.70 -19.61 -8.23
N LEU A 273 4.31 -18.40 -8.66
CA LEU A 273 3.08 -18.17 -9.43
C LEU A 273 3.15 -18.89 -10.79
N GLY A 274 4.25 -18.74 -11.51
CA GLY A 274 4.47 -19.41 -12.80
C GLY A 274 4.47 -20.94 -12.70
N SER A 275 5.14 -21.49 -11.68
CA SER A 275 5.13 -22.94 -11.42
C SER A 275 3.75 -23.46 -11.02
N GLY A 276 2.97 -22.69 -10.26
CA GLY A 276 1.58 -23.01 -9.94
C GLY A 276 0.71 -23.15 -11.19
N LEU A 277 0.81 -22.19 -12.12
CA LEU A 277 0.12 -22.23 -13.42
C LEU A 277 0.57 -23.44 -14.26
N TYR A 278 1.87 -23.69 -14.34
CA TYR A 278 2.43 -24.84 -15.05
C TYR A 278 1.89 -26.18 -14.52
N LEU A 279 1.88 -26.36 -13.19
CA LEU A 279 1.37 -27.57 -12.54
C LEU A 279 -0.13 -27.75 -12.71
N TRP A 280 -0.89 -26.64 -12.69
CA TRP A 280 -2.33 -26.63 -12.95
C TRP A 280 -2.64 -27.05 -14.39
N TRP A 281 -1.96 -26.46 -15.38
CA TRP A 281 -2.15 -26.81 -16.80
C TRP A 281 -1.85 -28.28 -17.08
N GLY A 282 -0.76 -28.81 -16.49
CA GLY A 282 -0.39 -30.21 -16.61
C GLY A 282 -1.42 -31.18 -16.00
N ARG A 283 -2.31 -30.74 -15.10
CA ARG A 283 -3.33 -31.61 -14.45
C ARG A 283 -4.45 -32.01 -15.40
N ARG A 284 -4.67 -31.26 -16.49
CA ARG A 284 -5.68 -31.54 -17.53
C ARG A 284 -5.34 -32.73 -18.43
N LYS A 285 -4.10 -33.24 -18.36
CA LYS A 285 -3.62 -34.36 -19.22
C LYS A 285 -3.57 -35.72 -18.52
N VAL A 286 -4.09 -35.87 -17.31
CA VAL A 286 -4.18 -37.19 -16.66
C VAL A 286 -5.56 -37.77 -17.00
N PRO A 287 -5.64 -38.84 -17.83
CA PRO A 287 -6.91 -39.46 -18.19
C PRO A 287 -7.67 -39.87 -16.94
N LEU A 288 -9.00 -39.70 -16.96
CA LEU A 288 -9.90 -40.10 -15.87
C LEU A 288 -9.64 -41.56 -15.45
N GLU A 289 -9.30 -42.41 -16.41
CA GLU A 289 -8.91 -43.81 -16.25
C GLU A 289 -7.71 -44.02 -15.33
N LYS A 290 -6.68 -43.17 -15.41
CA LYS A 290 -5.52 -43.25 -14.50
C LYS A 290 -5.89 -42.84 -13.07
N ARG A 291 -6.76 -41.84 -12.91
CA ARG A 291 -7.27 -41.43 -11.59
C ARG A 291 -8.17 -42.50 -10.97
N LEU A 292 -9.01 -43.14 -11.79
CA LEU A 292 -9.84 -44.28 -11.37
C LEU A 292 -9.00 -45.51 -11.02
N ALA A 293 -7.93 -45.79 -11.76
CA ALA A 293 -7.00 -46.86 -11.46
C ALA A 293 -6.25 -46.61 -10.14
N GLU A 294 -5.79 -45.39 -9.87
CA GLU A 294 -5.15 -45.02 -8.60
C GLU A 294 -6.12 -45.10 -7.41
N LEU A 295 -7.39 -44.73 -7.58
CA LEU A 295 -8.43 -44.88 -6.56
C LEU A 295 -8.78 -46.35 -6.26
N LYS A 296 -8.83 -47.21 -7.29
CA LYS A 296 -8.99 -48.66 -7.10
C LYS A 296 -7.77 -49.27 -6.41
N ALA A 297 -6.57 -48.85 -6.77
CA ALA A 297 -5.34 -49.32 -6.15
C ALA A 297 -5.21 -48.87 -4.68
N SER A 298 -5.69 -47.68 -4.31
CA SER A 298 -5.72 -47.21 -2.92
C SER A 298 -6.86 -47.81 -2.09
N GLY A 299 -8.02 -48.11 -2.70
CA GLY A 299 -9.12 -48.85 -2.07
C GLY A 299 -8.76 -50.32 -1.77
N LEU A 300 -8.09 -51.01 -2.70
CA LEU A 300 -7.60 -52.38 -2.47
C LEU A 300 -6.52 -52.45 -1.38
N ALA A 301 -5.75 -51.38 -1.17
CA ALA A 301 -4.77 -51.30 -0.08
C ALA A 301 -5.40 -51.08 1.31
N THR A 302 -6.67 -50.65 1.37
CA THR A 302 -7.42 -50.51 2.62
C THR A 302 -8.21 -51.79 2.96
N GLU A 303 -8.64 -52.56 1.96
CA GLU A 303 -9.31 -53.85 2.17
C GLU A 303 -8.34 -55.03 2.46
N GLY A 304 -7.05 -54.90 2.12
CA GLY A 304 -6.02 -55.93 2.38
C GLY A 304 -5.38 -55.89 3.78
N ARG A 305 -5.91 -55.11 4.71
CA ARG A 305 -5.51 -55.09 6.13
C ARG A 305 -6.73 -55.31 7.02
N ALA A 306 -7.30 -56.50 6.95
CA ALA A 306 -8.21 -57.06 7.95
C ALA A 306 -7.69 -58.45 8.34
#